data_AF-A0A2M8EAD5-F1
#
_entry.id   AF-A0A2M8EAD5-F1
#
_cell.length_a   1.000
_cell.length_b   1.000
_cell.length_c   1.000
_cell.angle_alpha   90.00
_cell.angle_beta   90.00
_cell.angle_gamma   90.00
#
_symmetry.space_group_name_H-M   'P 1'
#
loop_
_entity.id
_entity.type
_entity.pdbx_description
1 polymer ?
#
loop_
_entity_poly.entity_id
_entity_poly.type
_entity_poly.pdbx_seq_one_letter_code
_entity_poly.pdbx_strand_id
1 'polypeptide(L)'
;MKHLLLISLMSISLSAFAADTPSDPEPSAAQRMGTARSAIQAKDWPSAITELSAAVREDPRNADAHNLLAYSLRKQAKPDLPQAFEHYRIALKLNPDHKGAHEYIGEAYLMDKKPQEAEKHLAELARICGNKSCEEYVDLARAIAQYKQAK
;
A
#
# COMPACT_ATOMS: atom_id res chain seq x y z
N MET A 1 -22.26 56.34 57.18
CA MET A 1 -23.27 55.56 56.41
C MET A 1 -23.18 55.99 54.96
N LYS A 2 -23.12 55.03 54.01
CA LYS A 2 -22.76 55.16 52.58
C LYS A 2 -21.27 55.52 52.37
N HIS A 3 -20.46 54.82 51.58
CA HIS A 3 -20.51 54.27 50.21
C HIS A 3 -19.38 53.22 50.11
N LEU A 4 -19.19 52.29 49.17
CA LEU A 4 -19.89 51.71 48.02
C LEU A 4 -18.84 50.71 47.44
N LEU A 5 -19.26 49.52 47.02
CA LEU A 5 -18.44 48.50 46.35
C LEU A 5 -17.71 49.05 45.12
N LEU A 6 -16.47 48.61 44.87
CA LEU A 6 -15.85 48.58 43.54
C LEU A 6 -14.96 47.32 43.45
N ILE A 7 -15.53 46.26 42.86
CA ILE A 7 -14.80 45.05 42.45
C ILE A 7 -14.22 45.35 41.07
N SER A 8 -12.89 45.49 41.01
CA SER A 8 -12.17 45.67 39.75
C SER A 8 -11.98 44.30 39.08
N LEU A 9 -12.77 44.00 38.05
CA LEU A 9 -12.50 42.89 37.13
C LEU A 9 -11.28 43.24 36.28
N MET A 10 -10.16 42.57 36.54
CA MET A 10 -8.96 42.66 35.72
C MET A 10 -9.05 41.60 34.62
N SER A 11 -9.52 42.00 33.44
CA SER A 11 -9.55 41.16 32.24
C SER A 11 -8.13 40.96 31.73
N ILE A 12 -7.50 39.83 32.05
CA ILE A 12 -6.25 39.44 31.41
C ILE A 12 -6.60 38.86 30.04
N SER A 13 -6.22 39.59 29.01
CA SER A 13 -6.28 39.19 27.61
C SER A 13 -5.35 37.99 27.43
N LEU A 14 -5.91 36.82 27.16
CA LEU A 14 -5.13 35.69 26.65
C LEU A 14 -4.76 36.02 25.21
N SER A 15 -3.53 36.49 25.01
CA SER A 15 -2.92 36.52 23.69
C SER A 15 -2.84 35.07 23.19
N ALA A 16 -3.73 34.69 22.29
CA ALA A 16 -3.62 33.44 21.55
C ALA A 16 -2.39 33.56 20.64
N PHE A 17 -1.26 33.00 21.08
CA PHE A 17 -0.15 32.74 20.18
C PHE A 17 -0.58 31.62 19.22
N ALA A 18 -0.95 31.99 18.00
CA ALA A 18 -0.86 31.08 16.87
C ALA A 18 0.63 30.79 16.67
N ALA A 19 1.09 29.65 17.18
CA ALA A 19 2.43 29.16 16.89
C ALA A 19 2.42 28.64 15.45
N ASP A 20 2.81 29.49 14.50
CA ASP A 20 3.28 29.04 13.18
C ASP A 20 4.62 28.32 13.38
N THR A 21 4.58 27.09 13.89
CA THR A 21 5.70 26.17 13.72
C THR A 21 5.83 25.91 12.23
N PRO A 22 7.00 26.11 11.62
CA PRO A 22 7.25 25.62 10.27
C PRO A 22 7.14 24.11 10.34
N SER A 23 5.99 23.55 9.97
CA SER A 23 5.87 22.13 9.70
C SER A 23 6.68 21.88 8.43
N ASP A 24 7.69 21.02 8.52
CA ASP A 24 8.35 20.52 7.31
C ASP A 24 7.26 20.03 6.34
N PRO A 25 7.36 20.33 5.04
CA PRO A 25 6.34 19.90 4.09
C PRO A 25 6.25 18.37 4.13
N GLU A 26 5.04 17.86 4.32
CA GLU A 26 4.76 16.43 4.25
C GLU A 26 5.38 15.81 2.99
N PRO A 27 5.97 14.61 3.06
CA PRO A 27 6.52 13.94 1.89
C PRO A 27 5.47 13.81 0.79
N SER A 28 5.83 14.18 -0.44
CA SER A 28 4.97 13.95 -1.61
C SER A 28 4.77 12.45 -1.87
N ALA A 29 3.65 12.09 -2.51
CA ALA A 29 3.39 10.72 -2.96
C ALA A 29 4.59 10.05 -3.67
N ALA A 30 5.34 10.79 -4.50
CA ALA A 30 6.52 10.27 -5.17
C ALA A 30 7.67 9.94 -4.19
N GLN A 31 7.90 10.79 -3.19
CA GLN A 31 8.88 10.54 -2.12
C GLN A 31 8.45 9.33 -1.28
N ARG A 32 7.17 9.23 -0.92
CA ARG A 32 6.61 8.08 -0.19
C ARG A 32 6.82 6.77 -0.96
N MET A 33 6.58 6.78 -2.27
CA MET A 33 6.83 5.62 -3.14
C MET A 33 8.33 5.24 -3.16
N GLY A 34 9.23 6.21 -3.13
CA GLY A 34 10.67 5.98 -2.99
C GLY A 34 11.04 5.31 -1.68
N THR A 35 10.59 5.87 -0.55
CA THR A 35 10.81 5.31 0.80
C THR A 35 10.23 3.91 0.93
N ALA A 36 9.00 3.70 0.42
CA ALA A 36 8.34 2.40 0.42
C ALA A 36 9.15 1.33 -0.32
N ARG A 37 9.71 1.66 -1.50
CA ARG A 37 10.55 0.71 -2.25
C ARG A 37 11.83 0.35 -1.48
N SER A 38 12.48 1.32 -0.86
CA SER A 38 13.64 1.07 0.01
C SER A 38 13.27 0.18 1.20
N ALA A 39 12.13 0.44 1.85
CA ALA A 39 11.63 -0.38 2.95
C ALA A 39 11.31 -1.83 2.49
N ILE A 40 10.71 -2.00 1.31
CA ILE A 40 10.48 -3.32 0.69
C ILE A 40 11.79 -4.08 0.48
N GLN A 41 12.83 -3.42 -0.07
CA GLN A 41 14.14 -4.04 -0.25
C GLN A 41 14.77 -4.46 1.09
N ALA A 42 14.61 -3.65 2.12
CA ALA A 42 15.03 -3.96 3.49
C ALA A 42 14.13 -5.00 4.19
N LYS A 43 13.03 -5.43 3.56
CA LYS A 43 11.96 -6.26 4.15
C LYS A 43 11.35 -5.64 5.41
N ASP A 44 11.43 -4.33 5.53
CA ASP A 44 10.75 -3.53 6.54
C ASP A 44 9.30 -3.29 6.10
N TRP A 45 8.49 -4.36 6.24
CA TRP A 45 7.09 -4.35 5.84
C TRP A 45 6.25 -3.29 6.57
N PRO A 46 6.41 -3.07 7.89
CA PRO A 46 5.68 -2.00 8.59
C PRO A 46 5.92 -0.62 8.00
N SER A 47 7.18 -0.25 7.73
CA SER A 47 7.50 1.04 7.12
C SER A 47 6.96 1.15 5.69
N ALA A 48 7.09 0.08 4.89
CA ALA A 48 6.54 0.03 3.54
C ALA A 48 5.01 0.24 3.54
N ILE A 49 4.29 -0.48 4.39
CA ILE A 49 2.82 -0.36 4.52
C ILE A 49 2.42 1.06 4.94
N THR A 50 3.16 1.67 5.86
CA THR A 50 2.87 3.04 6.34
C THR A 50 2.97 4.04 5.19
N GLU A 51 4.08 4.03 4.46
CA GLU A 51 4.31 4.95 3.33
C GLU A 51 3.35 4.70 2.17
N LEU A 52 3.10 3.43 1.84
CA LEU A 52 2.18 3.07 0.77
C LEU A 52 0.73 3.40 1.11
N SER A 53 0.32 3.24 2.37
CA SER A 53 -1.01 3.64 2.84
C SER A 53 -1.21 5.15 2.74
N ALA A 54 -0.17 5.94 2.99
CA ALA A 54 -0.22 7.38 2.76
C ALA A 54 -0.24 7.71 1.27
N ALA A 55 0.60 7.06 0.45
CA ALA A 55 0.64 7.26 -0.99
C ALA A 55 -0.71 6.96 -1.68
N VAL A 56 -1.40 5.87 -1.31
CA VAL A 56 -2.74 5.55 -1.87
C VAL A 56 -3.84 6.49 -1.38
N ARG A 57 -3.68 7.12 -0.21
CA ARG A 57 -4.63 8.16 0.24
C ARG A 57 -4.46 9.46 -0.54
N GLU A 58 -3.23 9.82 -0.86
CA GLU A 58 -2.89 11.01 -1.64
C GLU A 58 -3.22 10.84 -3.13
N ASP A 59 -2.86 9.68 -3.70
CA ASP A 59 -3.17 9.31 -5.09
C ASP A 59 -3.83 7.91 -5.15
N PRO A 60 -5.15 7.84 -4.94
CA PRO A 60 -5.90 6.58 -5.01
C PRO A 60 -6.03 5.99 -6.42
N ARG A 61 -5.46 6.65 -7.44
CA ARG A 61 -5.43 6.14 -8.83
C ARG A 61 -4.07 5.56 -9.21
N ASN A 62 -3.13 5.49 -8.28
CA ASN A 62 -1.82 4.93 -8.50
C ASN A 62 -1.84 3.39 -8.41
N ALA A 63 -1.92 2.73 -9.56
CA ALA A 63 -1.94 1.26 -9.62
C ALA A 63 -0.70 0.62 -8.97
N ASP A 64 0.48 1.22 -9.15
CA ASP A 64 1.73 0.71 -8.57
C ASP A 64 1.72 0.80 -7.04
N ALA A 65 1.18 1.89 -6.47
CA ALA A 65 1.07 2.06 -5.02
C ALA A 65 0.12 1.01 -4.41
N HIS A 66 -1.03 0.78 -5.07
CA HIS A 66 -1.94 -0.30 -4.67
C HIS A 66 -1.27 -1.68 -4.78
N ASN A 67 -0.56 -1.97 -5.87
CA ASN A 67 0.16 -3.23 -6.05
C ASN A 67 1.22 -3.45 -4.96
N LEU A 68 2.06 -2.44 -4.68
CA LEU A 68 3.11 -2.54 -3.67
C LEU A 68 2.53 -2.64 -2.26
N LEU A 69 1.42 -1.95 -1.96
CA LEU A 69 0.75 -2.06 -0.66
C LEU A 69 0.27 -3.49 -0.42
N ALA A 70 -0.39 -4.06 -1.43
CA ALA A 70 -0.83 -5.45 -1.39
C ALA A 70 0.34 -6.44 -1.26
N TYR A 71 1.45 -6.17 -1.95
CA TYR A 71 2.69 -6.93 -1.83
C TYR A 71 3.21 -6.90 -0.39
N SER A 72 3.35 -5.72 0.22
CA SER A 72 3.85 -5.59 1.58
C SER A 72 2.92 -6.24 2.61
N LEU A 73 1.60 -6.11 2.47
CA LEU A 73 0.59 -6.78 3.31
C LEU A 73 0.66 -8.31 3.22
N ARG A 74 0.99 -8.85 2.05
CA ARG A 74 1.18 -10.29 1.84
C ARG A 74 2.51 -10.79 2.44
N LYS A 75 3.56 -9.97 2.39
CA LYS A 75 4.93 -10.37 2.77
C LYS A 75 5.25 -10.16 4.24
N GLN A 76 4.46 -9.36 4.97
CA GLN A 76 4.65 -9.15 6.40
C GLN A 76 4.56 -10.47 7.19
N ALA A 77 5.12 -10.47 8.41
CA ALA A 77 5.24 -11.68 9.24
C ALA A 77 3.89 -12.40 9.48
N LYS A 78 2.80 -11.65 9.54
CA LYS A 78 1.42 -12.15 9.60
C LYS A 78 0.65 -11.63 8.38
N PRO A 79 0.63 -12.36 7.25
CA PRO A 79 0.03 -11.87 6.01
C PRO A 79 -1.45 -11.46 6.20
N ASP A 80 -1.81 -10.26 5.75
CA ASP A 80 -3.20 -9.82 5.65
C ASP A 80 -3.68 -10.05 4.21
N LEU A 81 -4.04 -11.30 3.90
CA LEU A 81 -4.49 -11.67 2.57
C LEU A 81 -5.79 -10.96 2.15
N PRO A 82 -6.81 -10.77 3.01
CA PRO A 82 -8.00 -10.00 2.66
C PRO A 82 -7.69 -8.58 2.16
N GLN A 83 -6.88 -7.80 2.90
CA GLN A 83 -6.50 -6.46 2.43
C GLN A 83 -5.58 -6.50 1.20
N ALA A 84 -4.67 -7.46 1.13
CA ALA A 84 -3.82 -7.62 -0.05
C ALA A 84 -4.66 -7.85 -1.31
N PHE A 85 -5.64 -8.76 -1.28
CA PHE A 85 -6.52 -9.01 -2.41
C PHE A 85 -7.33 -7.77 -2.82
N GLU A 86 -7.80 -6.97 -1.86
CA GLU A 86 -8.51 -5.72 -2.16
C GLU A 86 -7.62 -4.76 -2.95
N HIS A 87 -6.41 -4.50 -2.47
CA HIS A 87 -5.48 -3.59 -3.14
C HIS A 87 -4.99 -4.13 -4.49
N TYR A 88 -4.72 -5.44 -4.64
CA TYR A 88 -4.41 -6.00 -5.96
C TYR A 88 -5.57 -5.82 -6.94
N ARG A 89 -6.82 -6.05 -6.52
CA ARG A 89 -7.99 -5.84 -7.39
C ARG A 89 -8.14 -4.37 -7.79
N ILE A 90 -7.86 -3.44 -6.89
CA ILE A 90 -7.84 -2.01 -7.23
C ILE A 90 -6.73 -1.72 -8.27
N ALA A 91 -5.51 -2.23 -8.06
CA ALA A 91 -4.42 -2.07 -9.02
C ALA A 91 -4.81 -2.59 -10.41
N LEU A 92 -5.42 -3.78 -10.49
CA LEU A 92 -5.87 -4.38 -11.74
C LEU A 92 -7.12 -3.69 -12.35
N LYS A 93 -7.95 -3.05 -11.53
CA LYS A 93 -9.05 -2.20 -12.02
C LYS A 93 -8.51 -0.92 -12.66
N LEU A 94 -7.45 -0.35 -12.08
CA LEU A 94 -6.80 0.87 -12.58
C LEU A 94 -5.95 0.59 -13.83
N ASN A 95 -5.23 -0.53 -13.82
CA ASN A 95 -4.43 -1.00 -14.94
C ASN A 95 -4.61 -2.53 -15.13
N PRO A 96 -5.51 -2.95 -16.05
CA PRO A 96 -5.76 -4.36 -16.33
C PRO A 96 -4.56 -5.14 -16.85
N ASP A 97 -3.56 -4.46 -17.43
CA ASP A 97 -2.36 -5.09 -17.98
C ASP A 97 -1.16 -5.03 -17.00
N HIS A 98 -1.40 -4.68 -15.74
CA HIS A 98 -0.34 -4.55 -14.74
C HIS A 98 0.27 -5.93 -14.38
N LYS A 99 1.38 -6.27 -15.04
CA LYS A 99 2.06 -7.57 -14.90
C LYS A 99 2.40 -7.95 -13.46
N GLY A 100 3.07 -7.05 -12.72
CA GLY A 100 3.41 -7.31 -11.31
C GLY A 100 2.19 -7.58 -10.41
N ALA A 101 1.06 -6.89 -10.63
CA ALA A 101 -0.16 -7.15 -9.88
C ALA A 101 -0.77 -8.51 -10.24
N HIS A 102 -0.73 -8.94 -11.50
CA HIS A 102 -1.12 -10.29 -11.92
C HIS A 102 -0.25 -11.38 -11.28
N GLU A 103 1.08 -11.19 -11.27
CA GLU A 103 2.01 -12.11 -10.62
C GLU A 103 1.70 -12.23 -9.12
N TYR A 104 1.72 -11.10 -8.41
CA TYR A 104 1.67 -11.10 -6.95
C TYR A 104 0.30 -11.50 -6.39
N ILE A 105 -0.81 -11.16 -7.07
CA ILE A 105 -2.13 -11.68 -6.69
C ILE A 105 -2.23 -13.18 -6.95
N GLY A 106 -1.60 -13.69 -8.02
CA GLY A 106 -1.49 -15.11 -8.30
C GLY A 106 -0.77 -15.85 -7.17
N GLU A 107 0.37 -15.32 -6.71
CA GLU A 107 1.07 -15.86 -5.54
C GLU A 107 0.23 -15.78 -4.26
N ALA A 108 -0.54 -14.71 -4.07
CA ALA A 108 -1.46 -14.57 -2.93
C ALA A 108 -2.53 -15.67 -2.93
N TYR A 109 -3.08 -16.02 -4.10
CA TYR A 109 -4.02 -17.13 -4.22
C TYR A 109 -3.40 -18.49 -3.90
N LEU A 110 -2.13 -18.71 -4.20
CA LEU A 110 -1.42 -19.92 -3.77
C LEU A 110 -1.31 -20.00 -2.24
N MET A 111 -0.99 -18.88 -1.57
CA MET A 111 -1.00 -18.80 -0.10
C MET A 111 -2.39 -19.09 0.48
N ASP A 112 -3.46 -18.63 -0.19
CA ASP A 112 -4.86 -18.89 0.17
C ASP A 112 -5.36 -20.28 -0.28
N LYS A 113 -4.47 -21.15 -0.77
CA LYS A 113 -4.78 -22.51 -1.24
C LYS A 113 -5.80 -22.57 -2.40
N LYS A 114 -5.77 -21.57 -3.29
CA LYS A 114 -6.63 -21.43 -4.48
C LYS A 114 -5.81 -21.42 -5.78
N PRO A 115 -5.15 -22.53 -6.15
CA PRO A 115 -4.27 -22.56 -7.33
C PRO A 115 -5.00 -22.28 -8.65
N GLN A 116 -6.30 -22.59 -8.75
CA GLN A 116 -7.10 -22.30 -9.94
C GLN A 116 -7.22 -20.79 -10.20
N GLU A 117 -7.28 -19.96 -9.16
CA GLU A 117 -7.30 -18.51 -9.33
C GLU A 117 -5.92 -17.99 -9.76
N ALA A 118 -4.83 -18.56 -9.24
CA ALA A 118 -3.48 -18.25 -9.69
C ALA A 118 -3.28 -18.57 -11.18
N GLU A 119 -3.81 -19.69 -11.66
CA GLU A 119 -3.76 -20.08 -13.07
C GLU A 119 -4.48 -19.09 -14.00
N LYS A 120 -5.57 -18.46 -13.54
CA LYS A 120 -6.24 -17.39 -14.32
C LYS A 120 -5.32 -16.19 -14.52
N HIS A 121 -4.61 -15.77 -13.47
CA HIS A 121 -3.65 -14.67 -13.59
C HIS A 121 -2.43 -15.04 -14.44
N LEU A 122 -2.00 -16.31 -14.40
CA LEU A 122 -0.95 -16.80 -15.31
C LEU A 122 -1.41 -16.78 -16.78
N ALA A 123 -2.65 -17.16 -17.06
CA ALA A 123 -3.23 -17.08 -18.40
C ALA A 123 -3.28 -15.63 -18.90
N GLU A 124 -3.60 -14.70 -18.02
CA GLU A 124 -3.62 -13.28 -18.34
C GLU A 124 -2.21 -12.73 -18.62
N LEU A 125 -1.21 -13.11 -17.82
CA LEU A 125 0.19 -12.81 -18.12
C LEU A 125 0.65 -13.40 -19.46
N ALA A 126 0.18 -14.60 -19.83
CA ALA A 126 0.47 -15.16 -21.15
C ALA A 126 -0.10 -14.28 -22.27
N ARG A 127 -1.31 -13.76 -22.10
CA ARG A 127 -1.96 -12.84 -23.05
C ARG A 127 -1.20 -11.51 -23.14
N ILE A 128 -0.86 -10.92 -21.99
CA ILE A 128 -0.16 -9.62 -21.91
C ILE A 128 1.24 -9.70 -22.51
N CYS A 129 1.97 -10.79 -22.25
CA CYS A 129 3.37 -10.91 -22.67
C CYS A 129 3.53 -11.50 -24.10
N GLY A 130 2.50 -12.16 -24.64
CA GLY A 130 2.46 -12.70 -26.00
C GLY A 130 3.35 -13.93 -26.26
N ASN A 131 4.55 -13.98 -25.65
CA ASN A 131 5.54 -15.05 -25.81
C ASN A 131 5.85 -15.80 -24.50
N LYS A 132 5.12 -15.52 -23.41
CA LYS A 132 5.32 -16.15 -22.09
C LYS A 132 6.74 -16.00 -21.53
N SER A 133 7.49 -14.97 -21.95
CA SER A 133 8.89 -14.78 -21.55
C SER A 133 9.12 -13.60 -20.60
N CYS A 134 8.07 -12.85 -20.25
CA CYS A 134 8.21 -11.80 -19.24
C CYS A 134 8.49 -12.43 -17.86
N GLU A 135 9.25 -11.71 -17.05
CA GLU A 135 9.68 -12.14 -15.72
C GLU A 135 8.49 -12.61 -14.88
N GLU A 136 7.41 -11.82 -14.88
CA GLU A 136 6.21 -12.06 -14.09
C GLU A 136 5.50 -13.38 -14.46
N TYR A 137 5.45 -13.71 -15.75
CA TYR A 137 4.89 -14.99 -16.20
C TYR A 137 5.76 -16.15 -15.71
N VAL A 138 7.07 -16.03 -15.86
CA VAL A 138 8.03 -17.08 -15.50
C VAL A 138 7.97 -17.34 -13.99
N ASP A 139 7.91 -16.29 -13.19
CA ASP A 139 7.89 -16.39 -11.73
C ASP A 139 6.58 -16.99 -11.22
N LEU A 140 5.42 -16.52 -11.71
CA LEU A 140 4.14 -17.12 -11.33
C LEU A 140 4.01 -18.57 -11.81
N ALA A 141 4.48 -18.90 -13.02
CA ALA A 141 4.48 -20.28 -13.52
C ALA A 141 5.32 -21.20 -12.61
N ARG A 142 6.49 -20.72 -12.18
CA ARG A 142 7.36 -21.44 -11.25
C ARG A 142 6.68 -21.63 -9.89
N ALA A 143 6.06 -20.59 -9.35
CA ALA A 143 5.35 -20.66 -8.06
C ALA A 143 4.19 -21.66 -8.10
N ILE A 144 3.39 -21.67 -9.18
CA ILE A 144 2.30 -22.64 -9.38
C ILE A 144 2.85 -24.07 -9.47
N ALA A 145 3.93 -24.29 -10.21
CA ALA A 145 4.55 -25.60 -10.34
C ALA A 145 5.06 -26.14 -8.99
N GLN A 146 5.75 -25.30 -8.21
CA GLN A 146 6.24 -25.65 -6.87
C GLN A 146 5.10 -25.97 -5.92
N TYR A 147 4.02 -25.16 -5.92
CA TYR A 147 2.84 -25.42 -5.11
C TYR A 147 2.23 -26.79 -5.37
N LYS A 148 2.12 -27.19 -6.65
CA LYS A 148 1.57 -28.48 -7.05
C LYS A 148 2.45 -29.67 -6.65
N GLN A 149 3.76 -29.50 -6.66
CA GLN A 149 4.71 -30.55 -6.27
C GLN A 149 4.75 -30.77 -4.75
N ALA A 150 4.46 -29.74 -3.95
CA ALA A 150 4.45 -29.81 -2.50
C ALA A 150 3.14 -30.35 -1.90
N LYS A 151 2.21 -30.82 -2.75
CA LYS A 151 0.90 -31.36 -2.40
C LYS A 151 0.82 -32.85 -2.68
#